data_AF-W4RQJ9-F1
#
_entry.id   AF-W4RQJ9-F1
#
_cell.length_a   1.000
_cell.length_b   1.000
_cell.length_c   1.000
_cell.angle_alpha   90.00
_cell.angle_beta   90.00
_cell.angle_gamma   90.00
#
_symmetry.space_group_name_H-M   'P 1'
#
loop_
_entity.id
_entity.type
_entity.pdbx_description
1 polymer ?
#
loop_
_entity_poly.entity_id
_entity_poly.type
_entity_poly.pdbx_seq_one_letter_code
_entity_poly.pdbx_strand_id
1 'polypeptide(L)' 'MGLMALINLVAITLLAKIAMAALKDYKEQRRQGKDPVFYADSIEGLTGIESWEYRKHAESKNK' A
#
# COMPACT_ATOMS: atom_id res chain seq x y z
N MET A 1 17.79 11.59 23.69
CA MET A 1 17.61 10.49 22.70
C MET A 1 16.25 9.82 22.81
N GLY A 2 15.75 9.45 24.00
CA GLY A 2 14.47 8.72 24.14
C GLY A 2 13.21 9.43 23.63
N LEU A 3 13.10 10.75 23.74
CA LEU A 3 11.93 11.50 23.27
C LEU A 3 11.71 11.37 21.75
N MET A 4 12.79 11.35 20.97
CA MET A 4 12.73 11.15 19.52
C MET A 4 12.22 9.75 19.17
N ALA A 5 12.62 8.73 19.93
CA ALA A 5 12.12 7.36 19.74
C ALA A 5 10.63 7.27 20.05
N LEU A 6 10.14 7.95 21.10
CA LEU A 6 8.72 7.96 21.45
C LEU A 6 7.86 8.57 20.35
N ILE A 7 8.29 9.69 19.76
CA ILE A 7 7.59 10.32 18.63
C ILE A 7 7.51 9.37 17.43
N ASN A 8 8.63 8.70 17.09
CA ASN A 8 8.64 7.72 16.01
C ASN A 8 7.74 6.52 16.29
N LEU A 9 7.69 6.03 17.54
CA LEU A 9 6.78 4.94 17.91
C LEU A 9 5.31 5.33 17.70
N VAL A 10 4.92 6.56 18.09
CA VAL A 10 3.56 7.06 17.83
C VAL A 10 3.28 7.19 16.33
N ALA A 11 4.24 7.67 15.54
CA ALA A 11 4.08 7.73 14.08
C ALA A 11 3.88 6.33 13.46
N ILE A 12 4.69 5.35 13.87
CA ILE A 12 4.61 3.97 13.38
C ILE A 12 3.29 3.32 13.79
N THR A 13 2.80 3.53 15.01
CA THR A 13 1.52 2.95 15.46
C THR A 13 0.33 3.53 14.66
N LEU A 14 0.35 4.81 14.33
CA LEU A 14 -0.65 5.44 13.46
C LEU A 14 -0.61 4.86 12.04
N LEU A 15 0.59 4.60 11.49
CA LEU A 15 0.77 4.01 10.15
C LEU A 15 0.54 2.49 10.11
N ALA A 16 0.53 1.81 11.25
CA ALA A 16 0.50 0.35 11.33
C ALA A 16 -0.68 -0.27 10.58
N LYS A 17 -1.86 0.37 10.60
CA LYS A 17 -3.04 -0.10 9.86
C LYS A 17 -2.79 -0.16 8.34
N ILE A 18 -2.18 0.89 7.78
CA ILE A 18 -1.85 0.97 6.35
C ILE A 18 -0.73 0.00 6.00
N ALA A 19 0.31 -0.07 6.85
CA ALA A 19 1.42 -1.01 6.66
C ALA A 19 0.95 -2.48 6.66
N MET A 20 0.03 -2.85 7.56
CA MET A 20 -0.56 -4.19 7.58
C MET A 20 -1.42 -4.47 6.34
N ALA A 21 -2.18 -3.47 5.85
CA ALA A 21 -2.96 -3.61 4.63
C ALA A 21 -2.06 -3.83 3.40
N ALA A 22 -0.97 -3.06 3.26
CA ALA A 22 0.02 -3.23 2.21
C ALA A 22 0.71 -4.62 2.28
N LEU A 23 1.05 -5.06 3.49
CA LEU A 23 1.65 -6.38 3.70
C LEU A 23 0.68 -7.51 3.32
N LYS A 24 -0.60 -7.37 3.64
CA LYS A 24 -1.64 -8.35 3.28
C LYS A 24 -1.78 -8.44 1.76
N ASP A 25 -1.85 -7.31 1.08
CA ASP A 25 -1.91 -7.24 -0.38
C ASP A 25 -0.70 -7.94 -1.03
N TYR A 26 0.52 -7.59 -0.61
CA TYR A 26 1.75 -8.25 -1.07
C TYR A 26 1.71 -9.77 -0.87
N LYS A 27 1.34 -10.22 0.33
CA LYS A 27 1.26 -11.66 0.65
C LYS A 27 0.26 -12.39 -0.22
N GLU A 28 -0.89 -11.77 -0.48
CA GLU A 28 -1.93 -12.35 -1.33
C GLU A 28 -1.46 -12.46 -2.79
N GLN A 29 -0.83 -11.42 -3.33
CA GLN A 29 -0.23 -11.46 -4.67
C GLN A 29 0.84 -12.55 -4.79
N ARG A 30 1.76 -12.65 -3.82
CA ARG A 30 2.77 -13.72 -3.76
C ARG A 30 2.15 -15.11 -3.70
N ARG A 31 1.10 -15.29 -2.89
CA ARG A 31 0.40 -16.57 -2.73
C ARG A 31 -0.28 -17.00 -4.03
N GLN A 32 -0.73 -16.04 -4.84
CA GLN A 32 -1.29 -16.28 -6.18
C GLN A 32 -0.21 -16.60 -7.24
N GLY A 33 1.08 -16.63 -6.88
CA GLY A 33 2.18 -16.85 -7.82
C GLY A 33 2.46 -15.67 -8.75
N LYS A 34 1.90 -14.48 -8.45
CA LYS A 34 2.13 -13.26 -9.23
C LYS A 34 3.41 -12.57 -8.79
N ASP A 35 3.98 -11.77 -9.68
CA ASP A 35 4.96 -10.76 -9.28
C ASP A 35 4.23 -9.61 -8.57
N PRO A 36 4.45 -9.37 -7.26
CA PRO A 36 3.65 -8.41 -6.52
C PRO A 36 3.95 -6.98 -6.93
N VAL A 37 2.89 -6.24 -7.27
CA VAL A 37 2.98 -4.82 -7.60
C VAL A 37 1.97 -4.07 -6.75
N PHE A 38 2.45 -3.03 -6.05
CA PHE A 38 1.57 -2.11 -5.33
C PHE A 38 1.11 -1.00 -6.28
N TYR A 39 -0.17 -0.70 -6.25
CA TYR A 39 -0.81 0.42 -6.94
C TYR A 39 -1.45 1.39 -5.94
N ALA A 40 -1.61 2.66 -6.32
CA ALA A 40 -2.20 3.70 -5.46
C ALA A 40 -3.61 3.36 -4.97
N ASP A 41 -4.35 2.55 -5.72
CA ASP A 41 -5.70 2.04 -5.41
C ASP A 41 -5.71 0.64 -4.79
N SER A 42 -4.57 0.11 -4.33
CA SER A 42 -4.51 -1.24 -3.73
C SER A 42 -5.14 -1.30 -2.35
N ILE A 43 -5.14 -0.18 -1.61
CA ILE A 43 -5.73 -0.08 -0.27
C ILE A 43 -6.87 0.93 -0.34
N GLU A 44 -8.07 0.45 -0.01
CA GLU A 44 -9.26 1.30 0.01
C GLU A 44 -9.13 2.45 1.02
N GLY A 45 -9.48 3.66 0.58
CA GLY A 45 -9.45 4.86 1.42
C GLY A 45 -8.05 5.42 1.68
N LEU A 46 -7.00 4.87 1.06
CA LEU A 46 -5.65 5.44 1.13
C LEU A 46 -5.56 6.68 0.22
N THR A 47 -5.20 7.82 0.80
CA THR A 47 -5.08 9.11 0.10
C THR A 47 -3.67 9.66 0.18
N GLY A 48 -3.31 10.59 -0.72
CA GLY A 48 -2.00 11.26 -0.68
C GLY A 48 -0.85 10.41 -1.25
N ILE A 49 -1.16 9.46 -2.13
CA ILE A 49 -0.16 8.66 -2.85
C ILE A 49 0.27 9.43 -4.09
N GLU A 50 1.54 9.86 -4.14
CA GLU A 50 2.13 10.54 -5.30
C GLU A 50 3.11 9.66 -6.08
N SER A 51 3.69 8.66 -5.43
CA SER A 51 4.82 7.88 -5.98
C SER A 51 4.44 6.54 -6.61
N TRP A 52 3.17 6.15 -6.60
CA TRP A 52 2.69 4.89 -7.20
C TRP A 52 1.61 5.13 -8.25
N GLU A 53 1.63 4.31 -9.30
CA GLU A 53 0.62 4.35 -10.37
C GLU A 53 -0.73 3.77 -9.91
N TYR A 54 -1.82 4.21 -10.53
CA TYR A 54 -3.12 3.56 -10.43
C TYR A 54 -3.19 2.36 -11.37
N ARG A 55 -3.90 1.29 -10.99
CA ARG A 55 -4.12 0.15 -11.90
C ARG A 55 -4.74 0.66 -13.19
N LYS A 56 -4.08 0.37 -14.31
CA LYS A 56 -4.65 0.58 -15.64
C LYS A 56 -5.85 -0.35 -15.75
N HIS A 57 -7.06 0.16 -15.52
CA HIS A 57 -8.26 -0.53 -15.98
C HIS A 57 -8.10 -0.67 -17.48
N ALA A 58 -7.99 -1.92 -17.94
CA ALA A 58 -7.90 -2.20 -19.36
C ALA A 58 -9.08 -1.50 -20.03
N GLU A 59 -8.80 -0.43 -20.76
CA GLU A 59 -9.75 0.12 -21.70
C GLU A 59 -10.06 -1.04 -22.66
N SER A 60 -11.27 -1.60 -22.55
CA SER A 60 -11.84 -2.45 -23.58
C SER A 60 -12.11 -1.57 -24.80
N LYS A 61 -11.04 -1.13 -25.47
CA LYS A 61 -11.13 -0.56 -26.81
C LYS A 61 -11.34 -1.72 -27.78
N ASN A 62 -12.58 -2.17 -27.81
CA ASN A 62 -13.14 -2.84 -28.96
C ASN A 62 -13.15 -1.78 -30.08
N LYS A 63 -12.14 -1.79 -30.95
CA LYS A 63 -12.13 -1.06 -32.22
C LYS A 63 -11.90 -2.04 -33.34
#